data_AF-A0A7Y0PUK5-F1
#
_entry.id   AF-A0A7Y0PUK5-F1
#
_cell.length_a   1.000
_cell.length_b   1.000
_cell.length_c   1.000
_cell.angle_alpha   90.00
_cell.angle_beta   90.00
_cell.angle_gamma   90.00
#
_symmetry.space_group_name_H-M   'P 1'
#
loop_
_entity.id
_entity.type
_entity.pdbx_description
1 polymer ?
#
loop_
_entity_poly.entity_id
_entity_poly.type
_entity_poly.pdbx_seq_one_letter_code
_entity_poly.pdbx_strand_id
1 'polypeptide(L)'
;MTTLDMPRPAPHLPDAAAPDADGLSHRLDDAARARRRAPLAAAAALAVVGTAALAGPVLAVVVTLLVAPAVVVVHALDRSRRTVTVACPPSPRHERLVALWERHRVAACQAAAWEPAVWEVAPQGVHHAVARRVDGPRHLRADVAVPALASGHRDVAFLPDRLVLREGRRHHVLGLDELEATATVRERAEGGRLGRLTLRVAGRTVTYDLTSVAAARELAAALARVQSEVTGSPWASPTVAL
;
A
#
# COMPACT_ATOMS: atom_id res chain seq x y z
N MET A 1 -14.82 -59.42 12.25
CA MET A 1 -14.84 -58.61 11.01
C MET A 1 -15.26 -57.21 11.41
N THR A 2 -14.29 -56.32 11.58
CA THR A 2 -14.52 -54.95 12.05
C THR A 2 -14.20 -54.02 10.90
N THR A 3 -15.25 -53.45 10.30
CA THR A 3 -15.15 -52.58 9.13
C THR A 3 -14.53 -51.25 9.58
N LEU A 4 -13.33 -50.98 9.08
CA LEU A 4 -12.56 -49.77 9.38
C LEU A 4 -13.20 -48.61 8.60
N ASP A 5 -13.97 -47.79 9.29
CA ASP A 5 -14.62 -46.61 8.72
C ASP A 5 -13.54 -45.55 8.45
N MET A 6 -13.16 -45.37 7.19
CA MET A 6 -12.17 -44.37 6.80
C MET A 6 -12.81 -42.97 6.80
N PRO A 7 -12.14 -41.97 7.40
CA PRO A 7 -12.64 -40.60 7.39
C PRO A 7 -12.78 -40.09 5.95
N ARG A 8 -14.00 -39.69 5.60
CA ARG A 8 -14.31 -39.05 4.32
C ARG A 8 -13.37 -37.86 4.11
N PRO A 9 -12.71 -37.73 2.94
CA PRO A 9 -11.92 -36.55 2.63
C PRO A 9 -12.83 -35.32 2.73
N ALA A 10 -12.37 -34.32 3.48
CA ALA A 10 -13.08 -33.06 3.61
C ALA A 10 -13.36 -32.48 2.22
N PRO A 11 -14.54 -31.86 1.99
CA PRO A 11 -14.82 -31.21 0.72
C PRO A 11 -13.72 -30.19 0.44
N HIS A 12 -13.07 -30.31 -0.72
CA HIS A 12 -12.19 -29.30 -1.25
C HIS A 12 -12.96 -27.97 -1.25
N LEU A 13 -12.65 -27.10 -0.29
CA LEU A 13 -13.00 -25.69 -0.38
C LEU A 13 -12.45 -25.24 -1.74
N PRO A 14 -13.29 -24.64 -2.62
CA PRO A 14 -12.80 -24.14 -3.89
C PRO A 14 -11.59 -23.26 -3.57
N ASP A 15 -10.45 -23.58 -4.17
CA ASP A 15 -9.27 -22.72 -4.15
C ASP A 15 -9.80 -21.31 -4.35
N ALA A 16 -9.60 -20.47 -3.34
CA ALA A 16 -9.96 -19.07 -3.41
C ALA A 16 -9.07 -18.48 -4.50
N ALA A 17 -9.52 -18.61 -5.75
CA ALA A 17 -8.78 -18.29 -6.93
C ALA A 17 -8.23 -16.89 -6.72
N ALA A 18 -6.89 -16.78 -6.79
CA ALA A 18 -6.21 -15.51 -6.59
C ALA A 18 -6.97 -14.47 -7.41
N PRO A 19 -7.49 -13.39 -6.78
CA PRO A 19 -8.40 -12.48 -7.47
C PRO A 19 -7.73 -12.01 -8.76
N ASP A 20 -8.43 -12.18 -9.88
CA ASP A 20 -7.96 -11.80 -11.21
C ASP A 20 -7.27 -10.42 -11.16
N ALA A 21 -6.04 -10.35 -11.67
CA ALA A 21 -5.19 -9.17 -11.57
C ALA A 21 -5.89 -7.95 -12.18
N ASP A 22 -6.57 -8.14 -13.30
CA ASP A 22 -7.34 -7.11 -13.98
C ASP A 22 -8.55 -6.69 -13.14
N GLY A 23 -9.30 -7.64 -12.58
CA GLY A 23 -10.41 -7.37 -11.67
C GLY A 23 -10.00 -6.65 -10.38
N LEU A 24 -8.80 -6.91 -9.85
CA LEU A 24 -8.27 -6.17 -8.70
C LEU A 24 -7.86 -4.74 -9.10
N SER A 25 -7.20 -4.57 -10.25
CA SER A 25 -6.80 -3.25 -10.74
C SER A 25 -8.01 -2.33 -10.96
N HIS A 26 -9.07 -2.84 -11.58
CA HIS A 26 -10.31 -2.11 -11.81
C HIS A 26 -10.98 -1.68 -10.51
N ARG A 27 -11.08 -2.58 -9.52
CA ARG A 27 -11.66 -2.24 -8.20
C ARG A 27 -10.86 -1.15 -7.49
N LEU A 28 -9.53 -1.19 -7.57
CA LEU A 28 -8.67 -0.17 -6.96
C LEU A 28 -8.81 1.18 -7.69
N ASP A 29 -8.94 1.16 -9.01
CA ASP A 29 -9.20 2.35 -9.82
C ASP A 29 -10.55 2.99 -9.50
N ASP A 30 -11.60 2.20 -9.38
CA ASP A 30 -12.93 2.67 -9.00
C ASP A 30 -12.93 3.25 -7.59
N ALA A 31 -12.24 2.59 -6.65
CA ALA A 31 -12.04 3.09 -5.30
C ALA A 31 -11.27 4.42 -5.25
N ALA A 32 -10.27 4.61 -6.10
CA ALA A 32 -9.53 5.88 -6.21
C ALA A 32 -10.32 7.00 -6.91
N ARG A 33 -11.26 6.65 -7.81
CA ARG A 33 -12.13 7.60 -8.50
C ARG A 33 -13.37 7.98 -7.70
N ALA A 34 -13.75 7.20 -6.68
CA ALA A 34 -14.93 7.45 -5.86
C ALA A 34 -14.90 8.86 -5.22
N ARG A 35 -15.93 9.67 -5.52
CA ARG A 35 -16.06 11.07 -5.05
C ARG A 35 -16.05 11.20 -3.53
N ARG A 36 -15.23 12.13 -3.02
CA ARG A 36 -15.12 12.50 -1.58
C ARG A 36 -16.40 13.17 -1.10
N ARG A 37 -17.26 12.40 -0.41
CA ARG A 37 -18.49 12.92 0.20
C ARG A 37 -18.26 13.47 1.60
N ALA A 38 -17.24 12.98 2.32
CA ALA A 38 -16.89 13.46 3.65
C ALA A 38 -16.70 14.98 3.79
N PRO A 39 -15.97 15.70 2.90
CA PRO A 39 -15.82 17.15 3.04
C PRO A 39 -17.14 17.90 2.81
N LEU A 40 -18.01 17.40 1.92
CA LEU A 40 -19.34 17.99 1.71
C LEU A 40 -20.24 17.79 2.94
N ALA A 41 -20.20 16.60 3.54
CA ALA A 41 -20.94 16.32 4.77
C ALA A 41 -20.43 17.18 5.95
N ALA A 42 -19.11 17.38 6.06
CA ALA A 42 -18.53 18.26 7.08
C ALA A 42 -18.91 19.74 6.86
N ALA A 43 -18.92 20.22 5.61
CA ALA A 43 -19.36 21.57 5.28
C ALA A 43 -20.85 21.78 5.61
N ALA A 44 -21.71 20.82 5.26
CA ALA A 44 -23.13 20.85 5.62
C ALA A 44 -23.33 20.83 7.14
N ALA A 45 -22.58 19.99 7.86
CA ALA A 45 -22.59 19.93 9.31
C ALA A 45 -22.22 21.28 9.95
N LEU A 46 -21.15 21.93 9.48
CA LEU A 46 -20.72 23.24 9.95
C LEU A 46 -21.78 24.32 9.68
N ALA A 47 -22.44 24.28 8.53
CA ALA A 47 -23.53 25.21 8.22
C ALA A 47 -24.71 25.04 9.19
N VAL A 48 -25.12 23.79 9.45
CA VAL A 48 -26.21 23.47 10.39
C VAL A 48 -25.85 23.92 11.82
N VAL A 49 -24.65 23.60 12.30
CA VAL A 49 -24.17 24.03 13.63
C VAL A 49 -24.09 25.56 13.72
N GLY A 50 -23.59 26.22 12.67
CA GLY A 50 -23.52 27.68 12.59
C GLY A 50 -24.90 28.34 12.65
N THR A 51 -25.90 27.81 11.94
CA THR A 51 -27.28 28.31 12.02
C THR A 51 -27.90 28.09 13.41
N ALA A 52 -27.60 26.97 14.07
CA ALA A 52 -28.07 26.69 15.42
C ALA A 52 -27.45 27.63 16.47
N ALA A 53 -26.18 28.00 16.28
CA ALA A 53 -25.48 28.95 17.16
C ALA A 53 -26.11 30.35 17.16
N LEU A 54 -26.74 30.77 16.06
CA LEU A 54 -27.48 32.04 16.00
C LEU A 54 -28.74 32.03 16.87
N ALA A 55 -29.35 30.85 17.08
CA ALA A 55 -30.54 30.70 17.92
C ALA A 55 -30.22 30.46 19.40
N GLY A 56 -28.98 30.10 19.72
CA GLY A 56 -28.47 30.04 21.10
C GLY A 56 -27.44 28.93 21.34
N PRO A 57 -26.59 29.07 22.37
CA PRO A 57 -25.47 28.16 22.63
C PRO A 57 -25.93 26.75 23.01
N VAL A 58 -27.03 26.62 23.75
CA VAL A 58 -27.57 25.30 24.15
C VAL A 58 -28.02 24.51 22.93
N LEU A 59 -28.70 25.16 21.98
CA LEU A 59 -29.15 24.52 20.74
C LEU A 59 -27.95 24.09 19.89
N ALA A 60 -26.91 24.91 19.80
CA ALA A 60 -25.68 24.56 19.07
C ALA A 60 -25.01 23.30 19.62
N VAL A 61 -24.96 23.13 20.95
CA VAL A 61 -24.39 21.94 21.59
C VAL A 61 -25.23 20.70 21.26
N VAL A 62 -26.55 20.78 21.41
CA VAL A 62 -27.46 19.66 21.09
C VAL A 62 -27.34 19.25 19.62
N VAL A 63 -27.35 20.22 18.71
CA VAL A 63 -27.19 19.97 17.26
C VAL A 63 -25.82 19.37 16.96
N THR A 64 -24.75 19.83 17.58
CA THR A 64 -23.41 19.26 17.39
C THR A 64 -23.35 17.79 17.82
N LEU A 65 -23.95 17.45 18.97
CA LEU A 65 -24.01 16.07 19.45
C LEU A 65 -24.80 15.15 18.50
N LEU A 66 -25.81 15.67 17.81
CA LEU A 66 -26.58 14.91 16.82
C LEU A 66 -25.87 14.79 15.46
N VAL A 67 -25.19 15.84 15.01
CA VAL A 67 -24.55 15.89 13.69
C VAL A 67 -23.20 15.17 13.69
N ALA A 68 -22.44 15.21 14.79
CA ALA A 68 -21.15 14.52 14.92
C ALA A 68 -21.20 13.02 14.55
N PRO A 69 -22.10 12.18 15.11
CA PRO A 69 -22.16 10.77 14.75
C PRO A 69 -22.54 10.55 13.28
N ALA A 70 -23.41 11.39 12.71
CA ALA A 70 -23.76 11.32 11.30
C ALA A 70 -22.53 11.57 10.39
N VAL A 71 -21.70 12.56 10.72
CA VAL A 71 -20.44 12.83 10.00
C VAL A 71 -19.47 11.65 10.13
N VAL A 72 -19.35 11.06 11.33
CA VAL A 72 -18.51 9.87 11.57
C VAL A 72 -18.99 8.68 10.74
N VAL A 73 -20.29 8.42 10.68
CA VAL A 73 -20.87 7.32 9.86
C VAL A 73 -20.63 7.58 8.38
N VAL A 74 -20.86 8.79 7.88
CA VAL A 74 -20.58 9.14 6.48
C VAL A 74 -19.09 8.99 6.17
N HIS A 75 -18.22 9.38 7.09
CA HIS A 75 -16.77 9.19 6.94
C HIS A 75 -16.39 7.71 6.90
N ALA A 76 -16.97 6.88 7.77
CA ALA A 76 -16.75 5.44 7.80
C ALA A 76 -17.23 4.75 6.52
N LEU A 77 -18.42 5.12 6.01
CA LEU A 77 -18.97 4.62 4.75
C LEU A 77 -18.17 5.10 3.53
N ASP A 78 -17.71 6.34 3.53
CA ASP A 78 -16.85 6.88 2.46
C ASP A 78 -15.49 6.18 2.48
N ARG A 79 -14.99 5.80 3.66
CA ARG A 79 -13.76 5.01 3.81
C ARG A 79 -13.96 3.59 3.32
N SER A 80 -15.02 2.89 3.72
CA SER A 80 -15.27 1.50 3.31
C SER A 80 -15.44 1.36 1.79
N ARG A 81 -16.12 2.32 1.15
CA ARG A 81 -16.26 2.37 -0.32
C ARG A 81 -14.96 2.61 -1.07
N ARG A 82 -13.95 3.19 -0.41
CA ARG A 82 -12.63 3.49 -0.99
C ARG A 82 -11.56 2.48 -0.63
N THR A 83 -11.90 1.46 0.14
CA THR A 83 -10.97 0.40 0.54
C THR A 83 -11.36 -0.90 -0.13
N VAL A 84 -10.47 -1.42 -0.96
CA VAL A 84 -10.54 -2.76 -1.52
C VAL A 84 -9.84 -3.69 -0.55
N THR A 85 -10.57 -4.68 -0.04
CA THR A 85 -10.01 -5.72 0.81
C THR A 85 -9.52 -6.88 -0.03
N VAL A 86 -8.28 -7.33 0.19
CA VAL A 86 -7.71 -8.52 -0.44
C VAL A 86 -7.31 -9.48 0.66
N ALA A 87 -7.84 -10.71 0.60
CA ALA A 87 -7.37 -11.81 1.43
C ALA A 87 -6.18 -12.45 0.72
N CYS A 88 -5.05 -12.53 1.42
CA CYS A 88 -3.84 -13.15 0.90
C CYS A 88 -3.44 -14.31 1.81
N PRO A 89 -3.21 -15.51 1.27
CA PRO A 89 -2.67 -16.58 2.08
C PRO A 89 -1.30 -16.16 2.64
N PRO A 90 -1.01 -16.45 3.91
CA PRO A 90 0.31 -16.19 4.46
C PRO A 90 1.34 -17.00 3.68
N SER A 91 2.47 -16.37 3.35
CA SER A 91 3.58 -17.06 2.70
C SER A 91 4.88 -16.78 3.46
N PRO A 92 5.72 -17.81 3.71
CA PRO A 92 6.97 -17.63 4.46
C PRO A 92 7.92 -16.66 3.77
N ARG A 93 7.81 -16.55 2.45
CA ARG A 93 8.53 -15.57 1.65
C ARG A 93 8.05 -14.15 1.91
N HIS A 94 6.75 -13.93 1.98
CA HIS A 94 6.17 -12.63 2.32
C HIS A 94 6.53 -12.21 3.75
N GLU A 95 6.51 -13.15 4.69
CA GLU A 95 6.96 -12.89 6.07
C GLU A 95 8.42 -12.44 6.13
N ARG A 96 9.32 -13.05 5.35
CA ARG A 96 10.72 -12.59 5.23
C ARG A 96 10.81 -11.18 4.67
N LEU A 97 10.01 -10.87 3.64
CA LEU A 97 9.95 -9.53 3.05
C LEU A 97 9.46 -8.51 4.09
N VAL A 98 8.40 -8.83 4.84
CA VAL A 98 7.87 -8.01 5.93
C VAL A 98 8.92 -7.82 7.02
N ALA A 99 9.57 -8.88 7.50
CA ALA A 99 10.61 -8.79 8.53
C ALA A 99 11.81 -7.96 8.07
N LEU A 100 12.20 -8.06 6.79
CA LEU A 100 13.23 -7.20 6.21
C LEU A 100 12.77 -5.74 6.19
N TRP A 101 11.52 -5.49 5.77
CA TRP A 101 10.94 -4.16 5.74
C TRP A 101 10.85 -3.52 7.12
N GLU A 102 10.48 -4.29 8.13
CA GLU A 102 10.40 -3.85 9.52
C GLU A 102 11.77 -3.51 10.08
N ARG A 103 12.79 -4.36 9.85
CA ARG A 103 14.18 -4.04 10.23
C ARG A 103 14.64 -2.72 9.63
N HIS A 104 14.34 -2.50 8.34
CA HIS A 104 14.72 -1.26 7.66
C HIS A 104 13.87 -0.07 8.12
N ARG A 105 12.58 -0.27 8.42
CA ARG A 105 11.70 0.76 9.01
C ARG A 105 12.26 1.22 10.34
N VAL A 106 12.61 0.28 11.22
CA VAL A 106 13.19 0.57 12.54
C VAL A 106 14.54 1.28 12.39
N ALA A 107 15.42 0.83 11.50
CA ALA A 107 16.70 1.51 11.24
C ALA A 107 16.53 2.94 10.70
N ALA A 108 15.55 3.17 9.83
CA ALA A 108 15.24 4.51 9.32
C ALA A 108 14.60 5.42 10.38
N CYS A 109 13.72 4.88 11.25
CA CYS A 109 13.12 5.61 12.37
C CYS A 109 14.11 5.88 13.50
N GLN A 110 15.10 5.01 13.71
CA GLN A 110 16.16 5.19 14.72
C GLN A 110 17.23 6.19 14.26
N ALA A 111 17.52 6.26 12.96
CA ALA A 111 18.41 7.27 12.38
C ALA A 111 17.78 8.68 12.32
N ALA A 112 16.45 8.78 12.47
CA ALA A 112 15.69 10.02 12.49
C ALA A 112 14.89 10.09 13.80
N ALA A 113 15.57 10.32 14.91
CA ALA A 113 14.90 10.73 16.14
C ALA A 113 14.14 12.03 15.85
N TRP A 114 12.82 11.94 15.87
CA TRP A 114 11.87 13.06 15.93
C TRP A 114 11.84 13.98 14.71
N GLU A 115 11.14 13.54 13.67
CA GLU A 115 10.09 14.29 12.97
C GLU A 115 9.41 13.32 11.98
N PRO A 116 8.11 13.47 11.64
CA PRO A 116 7.60 12.82 10.44
C PRO A 116 8.53 13.24 9.31
N ALA A 117 9.28 12.32 8.72
CA ALA A 117 10.39 12.66 7.83
C ALA A 117 9.86 13.41 6.58
N VAL A 118 9.69 14.72 6.75
CA VAL A 118 9.51 15.72 5.73
C VAL A 118 10.94 16.03 5.31
N TRP A 119 11.39 15.33 4.29
CA TRP A 119 12.70 15.57 3.70
C TRP A 119 12.65 16.91 2.97
N GLU A 120 13.35 17.94 3.46
CA GLU A 120 13.50 19.23 2.81
C GLU A 120 14.23 19.11 1.46
N VAL A 121 13.86 19.99 0.52
CA VAL A 121 14.18 19.93 -0.91
C VAL A 121 14.80 21.25 -1.36
N ALA A 122 15.97 21.20 -1.98
CA ALA A 122 16.54 22.27 -2.79
C ALA A 122 16.04 22.20 -4.27
N PRO A 123 16.02 23.33 -5.00
CA PRO A 123 14.93 23.69 -5.89
C PRO A 123 15.21 23.31 -7.34
N GLN A 124 14.94 22.08 -7.79
CA GLN A 124 14.99 21.79 -9.24
C GLN A 124 14.30 20.51 -9.75
N GLY A 125 13.43 19.87 -8.99
CA GLY A 125 12.65 18.75 -9.54
C GLY A 125 11.84 18.02 -8.49
N VAL A 126 10.57 18.42 -8.37
CA VAL A 126 9.51 17.89 -7.49
C VAL A 126 9.84 16.54 -6.83
N HIS A 127 10.31 16.59 -5.58
CA HIS A 127 10.55 15.41 -4.77
C HIS A 127 9.29 15.07 -3.97
N HIS A 128 8.95 13.79 -3.91
CA HIS A 128 7.85 13.32 -3.07
C HIS A 128 8.40 12.52 -1.88
N ALA A 129 7.97 12.87 -0.66
CA ALA A 129 8.30 12.13 0.55
C ALA A 129 7.95 10.65 0.40
N VAL A 130 8.92 9.76 0.64
CA VAL A 130 8.72 8.32 0.60
C VAL A 130 8.28 7.82 1.96
N ALA A 131 6.98 7.58 2.15
CA ALA A 131 6.45 6.96 3.36
C ALA A 131 6.48 5.43 3.22
N ARG A 132 7.05 4.74 4.22
CA ARG A 132 6.90 3.29 4.36
C ARG A 132 5.63 3.00 5.13
N ARG A 133 4.71 2.26 4.51
CA ARG A 133 3.47 1.82 5.16
C ARG A 133 3.45 0.31 5.25
N VAL A 134 2.85 -0.19 6.34
CA VAL A 134 2.55 -1.61 6.54
C VAL A 134 1.08 -1.90 6.18
N ASP A 135 0.25 -0.84 6.09
CA ASP A 135 -1.18 -0.94 5.74
C ASP A 135 -1.44 -1.00 4.23
N GLY A 136 -0.40 -0.97 3.39
CA GLY A 136 -0.54 -0.87 1.93
C GLY A 136 -0.93 0.52 1.40
N PRO A 137 -1.22 0.65 0.08
CA PRO A 137 -1.65 1.88 -0.55
C PRO A 137 -3.02 2.30 -0.03
N ARG A 138 -3.36 3.60 -0.11
CA ARG A 138 -4.54 4.20 0.54
C ARG A 138 -5.88 3.51 0.27
N HIS A 139 -5.98 2.77 -0.84
CA HIS A 139 -7.18 2.10 -1.31
C HIS A 139 -7.14 0.57 -1.18
N LEU A 140 -6.03 0.02 -0.68
CA LEU A 140 -5.86 -1.41 -0.46
C LEU A 140 -5.82 -1.69 1.04
N ARG A 141 -6.54 -2.71 1.47
CA ARG A 141 -6.41 -3.29 2.80
C ARG A 141 -6.20 -4.78 2.63
N ALA A 142 -5.13 -5.32 3.18
CA ALA A 142 -4.94 -6.76 3.24
C ALA A 142 -5.07 -7.26 4.68
N ASP A 143 -5.35 -8.54 4.81
CA ASP A 143 -5.28 -9.32 6.05
C ASP A 143 -3.83 -9.55 6.52
N VAL A 144 -2.88 -9.51 5.58
CA VAL A 144 -1.43 -9.52 5.84
C VAL A 144 -0.84 -8.11 5.83
N ALA A 145 0.28 -7.93 6.54
CA ALA A 145 1.10 -6.73 6.42
C ALA A 145 1.53 -6.53 4.96
N VAL A 146 1.34 -5.35 4.37
CA VAL A 146 1.70 -5.06 2.98
C VAL A 146 2.83 -4.03 2.98
N PRO A 147 4.09 -4.47 2.83
CA PRO A 147 5.20 -3.55 2.63
C PRO A 147 4.90 -2.62 1.47
N ALA A 148 5.04 -1.31 1.66
CA ALA A 148 4.82 -0.35 0.59
C ALA A 148 5.86 0.79 0.58
N LEU A 149 6.26 1.20 -0.62
CA LEU A 149 7.03 2.42 -0.91
C LEU A 149 6.09 3.46 -1.51
N ALA A 150 5.73 4.49 -0.75
CA ALA A 150 4.80 5.52 -1.21
C ALA A 150 5.52 6.86 -1.45
N SER A 151 5.67 7.31 -2.68
CA SER A 151 6.23 8.61 -3.09
C SER A 151 5.14 9.51 -3.70
N GLY A 152 4.40 10.25 -2.87
CA GLY A 152 3.44 11.27 -3.30
C GLY A 152 2.36 10.78 -4.27
N HIS A 153 2.65 10.82 -5.57
CA HIS A 153 1.80 10.31 -6.64
C HIS A 153 2.01 8.84 -7.01
N ARG A 154 3.10 8.20 -6.56
CA ARG A 154 3.40 6.81 -6.91
C ARG A 154 3.57 5.95 -5.68
N ASP A 155 2.86 4.83 -5.61
CA ASP A 155 3.07 3.86 -4.51
C ASP A 155 3.32 2.48 -5.10
N VAL A 156 4.27 1.73 -4.55
CA VAL A 156 4.45 0.30 -4.86
C VAL A 156 4.16 -0.48 -3.59
N ALA A 157 3.21 -1.39 -3.66
CA ALA A 157 2.84 -2.31 -2.60
C ALA A 157 3.23 -3.72 -2.96
N PHE A 158 3.84 -4.43 -2.02
CA PHE A 158 4.28 -5.81 -2.19
C PHE A 158 3.28 -6.73 -1.51
N LEU A 159 2.43 -7.38 -2.30
CA LEU A 159 1.58 -8.48 -1.85
C LEU A 159 2.36 -9.80 -1.97
N PRO A 160 1.91 -10.89 -1.34
CA PRO A 160 2.66 -12.15 -1.34
C PRO A 160 2.95 -12.73 -2.74
N ASP A 161 2.02 -12.54 -3.68
CA ASP A 161 2.02 -13.11 -5.03
C ASP A 161 2.23 -12.06 -6.14
N ARG A 162 2.02 -10.78 -5.84
CA ARG A 162 1.93 -9.71 -6.83
C ARG A 162 2.40 -8.37 -6.30
N LEU A 163 2.50 -7.41 -7.21
CA LEU A 163 2.82 -6.02 -6.93
C LEU A 163 1.63 -5.14 -7.29
N VAL A 164 1.34 -4.15 -6.46
CA VAL A 164 0.37 -3.10 -6.78
C VAL A 164 1.12 -1.79 -6.96
N LEU A 165 1.23 -1.33 -8.20
CA LEU A 165 1.78 -0.03 -8.55
C LEU A 165 0.64 0.98 -8.71
N ARG A 166 0.60 1.99 -7.86
CA ARG A 166 -0.27 3.16 -7.99
C ARG A 166 0.46 4.26 -8.74
N GLU A 167 -0.18 4.82 -9.77
CA GLU A 167 0.23 6.03 -10.47
C GLU A 167 -0.93 7.03 -10.47
N GLY A 168 -0.90 7.97 -9.53
CA GLY A 168 -1.97 8.93 -9.28
C GLY A 168 -3.24 8.23 -8.78
N ARG A 169 -4.20 8.06 -9.70
CA ARG A 169 -5.49 7.37 -9.47
C ARG A 169 -5.61 6.04 -10.21
N ARG A 170 -4.57 5.63 -10.93
CA ARG A 170 -4.51 4.35 -11.65
C ARG A 170 -3.70 3.35 -10.84
N HIS A 171 -4.10 2.09 -10.89
CA HIS A 171 -3.42 0.97 -10.26
C HIS A 171 -3.10 -0.08 -11.32
N HIS A 172 -1.92 -0.65 -11.19
CA HIS A 172 -1.46 -1.75 -12.00
C HIS A 172 -1.12 -2.89 -11.05
N VAL A 173 -1.73 -4.05 -11.28
CA VAL A 173 -1.45 -5.27 -10.55
C VAL A 173 -0.52 -6.09 -11.43
N LEU A 174 0.71 -6.28 -10.98
CA LEU A 174 1.80 -6.86 -11.78
C LEU A 174 2.35 -8.10 -11.08
N GLY A 175 2.86 -9.04 -11.86
CA GLY A 175 3.57 -10.20 -11.32
C GLY A 175 4.86 -9.80 -10.60
N LEU A 176 5.24 -10.57 -9.57
CA LEU A 176 6.52 -10.39 -8.88
C LEU A 176 7.72 -10.89 -9.70
N ASP A 177 7.48 -11.77 -10.65
CA ASP A 177 8.46 -12.31 -11.59
C ASP A 177 9.04 -11.25 -12.53
N GLU A 178 8.26 -10.22 -12.85
CA GLU A 178 8.68 -9.11 -13.72
C GLU A 178 9.43 -8.00 -12.97
N LEU A 179 9.67 -8.13 -11.66
CA LEU A 179 10.29 -7.10 -10.83
C LEU A 179 11.82 -7.12 -10.91
N GLU A 180 12.41 -6.13 -11.56
CA GLU A 180 13.84 -5.85 -11.43
C GLU A 180 14.07 -4.72 -10.43
N ALA A 181 14.96 -4.92 -9.47
CA ALA A 181 15.35 -3.89 -8.51
C ALA A 181 16.84 -3.58 -8.64
N THR A 182 17.16 -2.30 -8.87
CA THR A 182 18.54 -1.82 -8.99
C THR A 182 18.80 -0.66 -8.03
N ALA A 183 20.02 -0.58 -7.51
CA ALA A 183 20.44 0.51 -6.63
C ALA A 183 21.60 1.27 -7.28
N THR A 184 21.47 2.59 -7.32
CA THR A 184 22.49 3.51 -7.84
C THR A 184 22.83 4.55 -6.77
N VAL A 185 23.95 5.24 -6.94
CA VAL A 185 24.34 6.35 -6.07
C VAL A 185 23.99 7.66 -6.76
N ARG A 186 23.38 8.58 -6.02
CA ARG A 186 23.11 9.94 -6.48
C ARG A 186 23.83 10.93 -5.58
N GLU A 187 24.64 11.80 -6.17
CA GLU A 187 25.29 12.88 -5.42
C GLU A 187 24.29 14.01 -5.15
N ARG A 188 24.34 14.58 -3.95
CA ARG A 188 23.54 15.76 -3.57
C ARG A 188 24.26 17.02 -4.03
N ALA A 189 23.50 18.02 -4.47
CA ALA A 189 24.05 19.33 -4.82
C ALA A 189 24.74 20.02 -3.62
N GLU A 190 24.27 19.75 -2.40
CA GLU A 190 24.80 20.29 -1.14
C GLU A 190 25.97 19.48 -0.56
N GLY A 191 26.44 18.44 -1.28
CA GLY A 191 27.39 17.46 -0.77
C GLY A 191 26.71 16.27 -0.08
N GLY A 192 27.30 15.08 -0.25
CA GLY A 192 26.79 13.82 0.29
C GLY A 192 26.19 12.88 -0.77
N ARG A 193 25.88 11.65 -0.35
CA ARG A 193 25.42 10.56 -1.23
C ARG A 193 24.04 10.05 -0.81
N LEU A 194 23.12 10.00 -1.76
CA LEU A 194 21.83 9.33 -1.66
C LEU A 194 21.90 7.97 -2.36
N GLY A 195 21.18 7.01 -1.82
CA GLY A 195 20.94 5.74 -2.52
C GLY A 195 19.70 5.87 -3.37
N ARG A 196 19.79 5.73 -4.69
CA ARG A 196 18.62 5.69 -5.57
C ARG A 196 18.24 4.26 -5.86
N LEU A 197 17.08 3.83 -5.39
CA LEU A 197 16.45 2.57 -5.76
C LEU A 197 15.62 2.78 -7.02
N THR A 198 15.85 1.96 -8.04
CA THR A 198 15.05 1.92 -9.27
C THR A 198 14.39 0.56 -9.38
N LEU A 199 13.07 0.55 -9.42
CA LEU A 199 12.25 -0.63 -9.65
C LEU A 199 11.75 -0.61 -11.09
N ARG A 200 11.94 -1.71 -11.82
CA ARG A 200 11.33 -1.93 -13.12
C ARG A 200 10.37 -3.10 -13.03
N VAL A 201 9.14 -2.93 -13.51
CA VAL A 201 8.11 -3.98 -13.51
C VAL A 201 7.25 -3.81 -14.74
N ALA A 202 7.06 -4.84 -15.56
CA ALA A 202 6.22 -4.78 -16.76
C ALA A 202 6.53 -3.57 -17.68
N GLY A 203 7.82 -3.26 -17.89
CA GLY A 203 8.27 -2.10 -18.66
C GLY A 203 8.07 -0.73 -18.00
N ARG A 204 7.52 -0.66 -16.78
CA ARG A 204 7.37 0.59 -16.01
C ARG A 204 8.55 0.78 -15.09
N THR A 205 9.06 2.01 -14.98
CA THR A 205 10.19 2.35 -14.12
C THR A 205 9.78 3.33 -13.03
N VAL A 206 10.05 2.98 -11.77
CA VAL A 206 9.80 3.82 -10.60
C VAL A 206 11.09 3.99 -9.82
N THR A 207 11.41 5.24 -9.48
CA THR A 207 12.62 5.59 -8.74
C THR A 207 12.28 6.15 -7.37
N TYR A 208 13.08 5.76 -6.38
CA TYR A 208 13.00 6.22 -5.01
C TYR A 208 14.39 6.66 -4.56
N ASP A 209 14.52 7.91 -4.14
CA ASP A 209 15.75 8.40 -3.52
C ASP A 209 15.66 8.10 -2.01
N LEU A 210 16.61 7.30 -1.52
CA LEU A 210 16.76 6.84 -0.15
C LEU A 210 17.94 7.56 0.51
N THR A 211 17.83 7.73 1.82
CA THR A 211 18.78 8.50 2.63
C THR A 211 20.16 7.85 2.75
N SER A 212 20.26 6.55 2.45
CA SER A 212 21.48 5.78 2.52
C SER A 212 21.67 4.93 1.27
N VAL A 213 22.90 4.96 0.73
CA VAL A 213 23.34 4.07 -0.36
C VAL A 213 23.26 2.61 0.07
N ALA A 214 23.64 2.30 1.31
CA ALA A 214 23.57 0.95 1.85
C ALA A 214 22.11 0.47 1.88
N ALA A 215 21.19 1.30 2.38
CA ALA A 215 19.77 0.97 2.42
C ALA A 215 19.19 0.71 1.01
N ALA A 216 19.59 1.48 0.00
CA ALA A 216 19.17 1.24 -1.38
C ALA A 216 19.71 -0.09 -1.92
N ARG A 217 20.99 -0.40 -1.68
CA ARG A 217 21.62 -1.65 -2.12
C ARG A 217 21.03 -2.87 -1.43
N GLU A 218 20.84 -2.81 -0.12
CA GLU A 218 20.22 -3.89 0.66
C GLU A 218 18.80 -4.16 0.21
N LEU A 219 18.00 -3.11 -0.02
CA LEU A 219 16.63 -3.25 -0.50
C LEU A 219 16.58 -3.81 -1.93
N ALA A 220 17.45 -3.33 -2.83
CA ALA A 220 17.56 -3.90 -4.17
C ALA A 220 17.95 -5.39 -4.13
N ALA A 221 18.95 -5.75 -3.31
CA ALA A 221 19.37 -7.15 -3.14
C ALA A 221 18.27 -8.02 -2.53
N ALA A 222 17.52 -7.51 -1.56
CA ALA A 222 16.38 -8.21 -0.97
C ALA A 222 15.27 -8.49 -1.98
N LEU A 223 14.92 -7.48 -2.78
CA LEU A 223 13.91 -7.61 -3.83
C LEU A 223 14.38 -8.57 -4.94
N ALA A 224 15.65 -8.54 -5.31
CA ALA A 224 16.23 -9.49 -6.26
C ALA A 224 16.19 -10.94 -5.75
N ARG A 225 16.47 -11.17 -4.46
CA ARG A 225 16.33 -12.51 -3.85
C ARG A 225 14.89 -12.99 -3.90
N VAL A 226 13.95 -12.12 -3.51
CA VAL A 226 12.52 -12.38 -3.58
C VAL A 226 12.12 -12.74 -5.02
N GLN A 227 12.56 -11.98 -6.03
CA GLN A 227 12.31 -12.31 -7.45
C GLN A 227 12.88 -13.69 -7.82
N SER A 228 14.13 -13.99 -7.46
CA SER A 228 14.77 -15.28 -7.77
C SER A 228 14.05 -16.48 -7.13
N GLU A 229 13.41 -16.29 -5.98
CA GLU A 229 12.57 -17.31 -5.35
C GLU A 229 11.23 -17.50 -6.10
N VAL A 230 10.75 -16.50 -6.87
CA VAL A 230 9.59 -16.69 -7.79
C VAL A 230 10.03 -17.56 -8.96
N THR A 231 11.09 -17.13 -9.64
CA THR A 231 11.47 -17.65 -10.96
C THR A 231 12.18 -19.00 -10.85
N GLY A 232 12.86 -19.26 -9.73
CA GLY A 232 13.55 -20.51 -9.43
C GLY A 232 12.64 -21.60 -8.87
N SER A 233 11.34 -21.34 -8.67
CA SER A 233 10.40 -22.39 -8.28
C SER A 233 10.20 -23.35 -9.48
N PRO A 234 10.45 -24.67 -9.34
CA PRO A 234 10.25 -25.65 -10.41
C PRO A 234 8.78 -25.81 -10.83
N TRP A 235 7.87 -25.10 -10.16
CA TRP A 235 6.44 -25.04 -10.43
C TRP A 235 5.99 -23.69 -10.99
N ALA A 236 6.91 -22.82 -11.44
CA ALA A 236 6.56 -21.63 -12.20
C ALA A 236 5.77 -22.07 -13.44
N SER A 237 4.46 -22.05 -13.30
CA SER A 237 3.53 -22.52 -14.32
C SER A 237 3.77 -21.67 -15.56
N PRO A 238 3.91 -22.27 -16.75
CA PRO A 238 4.01 -21.49 -17.97
C PRO A 238 2.72 -20.69 -18.09
N THR A 239 2.82 -19.37 -17.89
CA THR A 239 1.74 -18.44 -18.24
C THR A 239 1.51 -18.62 -19.74
N VAL A 240 0.41 -19.27 -20.08
CA VAL A 240 -0.08 -19.41 -21.46
C VAL A 240 -0.34 -18.00 -21.98
N ALA A 241 0.49 -17.56 -22.91
CA ALA A 241 0.20 -16.38 -23.72
C ALA A 241 -1.07 -16.68 -24.54
N LEU A 242 -2.12 -15.88 -24.34
CA LEU A 242 -3.28 -15.78 -25.23
C LEU A 242 -2.99 -14.75 -26.33
#